data_AF-A0AAE2SX07-F1
#
_entry.id   AF-A0AAE2SX07-F1
#
_cell.length_a   1.000
_cell.length_b   1.000
_cell.length_c   1.000
_cell.angle_alpha   90.00
_cell.angle_beta   90.00
_cell.angle_gamma   90.00
#
_symmetry.space_group_name_H-M   'P 1'
#
loop_
_entity.id
_entity.type
_entity.pdbx_description
1 polymer ?
#
loop_
_entity_poly.entity_id
_entity_poly.type
_entity_poly.pdbx_seq_one_letter_code
_entity_poly.pdbx_strand_id
1 'polypeptide(L)'
;MIRLFFALAATVGFGLFLVSCNTLSKEECVAADWRVIGESDGAAGYEPQQRFAAHAKSCERVKIVPDQTIWFQGYQTGLVRYCTPLSGLARGQAGSGYANVCPPEAASGFLRGFNLGSKQHGLQERLTSMQNDYSSKETEIDELSDKLKDAKDGDRSELRRRIEDLEDDMHDIRRDQRDVQDDLDRVNEDVEWFQRNPSAELPAPGY
;
A
#
# COMPACT_ATOMS: atom_id res chain seq x y z
N MET A 1 26.39 -58.93 -21.03
CA MET A 1 25.39 -58.46 -22.00
C MET A 1 24.84 -57.13 -21.52
N ILE A 2 25.12 -56.09 -22.32
CA ILE A 2 24.77 -54.68 -22.14
C ILE A 2 23.26 -54.48 -22.17
N ARG A 3 22.69 -53.67 -21.26
CA ARG A 3 21.58 -52.75 -21.59
C ARG A 3 21.70 -51.45 -20.78
N LEU A 4 22.31 -50.48 -21.45
CA LEU A 4 22.17 -49.05 -21.19
C LEU A 4 20.70 -48.64 -21.35
N PHE A 5 20.14 -47.95 -20.36
CA PHE A 5 19.01 -47.05 -20.58
C PHE A 5 19.36 -45.70 -19.95
N PHE A 6 19.69 -44.76 -20.83
CA PHE A 6 19.81 -43.35 -20.53
C PHE A 6 18.46 -42.82 -20.06
N ALA A 7 18.34 -42.48 -18.77
CA ALA A 7 17.27 -41.60 -18.30
C ALA A 7 17.75 -40.16 -18.48
N LEU A 8 17.20 -39.51 -19.52
CA LEU A 8 17.35 -38.08 -19.79
C LEU A 8 17.01 -37.28 -18.53
N ALA A 9 18.02 -36.63 -17.95
CA ALA A 9 17.81 -35.54 -17.00
C ALA A 9 17.20 -34.36 -17.78
N ALA A 10 15.88 -34.25 -17.75
CA ALA A 10 15.17 -33.06 -18.21
C ALA A 10 15.44 -31.94 -17.20
N THR A 11 16.51 -31.18 -17.43
CA THR A 11 16.73 -29.89 -16.79
C THR A 11 15.62 -28.95 -17.23
N VAL A 12 14.56 -28.86 -16.42
CA VAL A 12 13.55 -27.81 -16.54
C VAL A 12 14.23 -26.50 -16.18
N GLY A 13 14.78 -25.81 -17.18
CA GLY A 13 15.29 -24.46 -17.05
C GLY A 13 14.13 -23.54 -16.70
N PHE A 14 14.04 -23.15 -15.43
CA PHE A 14 13.17 -22.08 -14.97
C PHE A 14 13.73 -20.77 -15.54
N GLY A 15 13.29 -20.42 -16.74
CA GLY A 15 13.59 -19.14 -17.37
C GLY A 15 13.03 -18.03 -16.50
N LEU A 16 13.91 -17.27 -15.87
CA LEU A 16 13.59 -15.97 -15.27
C LEU A 16 13.11 -15.05 -16.40
N PHE A 17 11.81 -15.03 -16.65
CA PHE A 17 11.20 -13.99 -17.48
C PHE A 17 11.37 -12.67 -16.74
N LEU A 18 12.35 -11.88 -17.17
CA LEU A 18 12.44 -10.48 -16.83
C LEU A 18 11.24 -9.79 -17.48
N VAL A 19 10.11 -9.76 -16.76
CA VAL A 19 8.96 -8.94 -17.12
C VAL A 19 9.44 -7.51 -17.06
N SER A 20 9.78 -6.96 -18.23
CA SER A 20 10.07 -5.54 -18.36
C SER A 20 8.79 -4.81 -17.95
N CYS A 21 8.88 -3.92 -16.96
CA CYS A 21 7.78 -3.05 -16.54
C CYS A 21 7.50 -2.00 -17.65
N ASN A 22 6.93 -2.48 -18.75
CA ASN A 22 6.44 -1.66 -19.84
C ASN A 22 4.98 -1.33 -19.55
N THR A 23 4.60 -0.08 -19.76
CA THR A 23 3.22 0.35 -19.55
C THR A 23 2.30 -0.05 -20.70
N LEU A 24 2.86 -0.38 -21.88
CA LEU A 24 2.15 -0.89 -23.06
C LEU A 24 2.96 -2.01 -23.75
N SER A 25 2.26 -2.99 -24.31
CA SER A 25 2.77 -4.02 -25.22
C SER A 25 3.02 -3.45 -26.63
N LYS A 26 3.62 -4.24 -27.54
CA LYS A 26 3.88 -3.77 -28.91
C LYS A 26 2.57 -3.58 -29.66
N GLU A 27 1.66 -4.52 -29.46
CA GLU A 27 0.34 -4.58 -30.05
C GLU A 27 -0.53 -3.42 -29.55
N GLU A 28 -0.47 -3.11 -28.24
CA GLU A 28 -1.15 -1.95 -27.66
C GLU A 28 -0.63 -0.63 -28.20
N CYS A 29 0.68 -0.49 -28.44
CA CYS A 29 1.23 0.71 -29.09
C CYS A 29 0.71 0.89 -30.53
N VAL A 30 0.56 -0.21 -31.29
CA VAL A 30 0.07 -0.17 -32.69
C VAL A 30 -1.41 0.17 -32.74
N ALA A 31 -2.20 -0.35 -31.80
CA ALA A 31 -3.64 -0.13 -31.72
C ALA A 31 -4.04 1.05 -30.80
N ALA A 32 -3.08 1.84 -30.33
CA ALA A 32 -3.29 2.84 -29.28
C ALA A 32 -4.29 3.92 -29.70
N ASP A 33 -5.38 4.04 -28.94
CA ASP A 33 -6.16 5.27 -28.85
C ASP A 33 -5.62 6.08 -27.65
N TRP A 34 -4.79 7.08 -27.95
CA TRP A 34 -4.13 7.88 -26.93
C TRP A 34 -5.11 8.63 -26.04
N ARG A 35 -6.31 8.99 -26.53
CA ARG A 35 -7.33 9.66 -25.73
C ARG A 35 -7.89 8.70 -24.69
N VAL A 36 -8.19 7.48 -25.08
CA VAL A 36 -8.70 6.43 -24.17
C VAL A 36 -7.64 6.03 -23.14
N ILE A 37 -6.39 5.86 -23.57
CA ILE A 37 -5.26 5.58 -22.66
C ILE A 37 -5.12 6.72 -21.65
N GLY A 38 -5.18 7.97 -22.12
CA GLY A 38 -5.17 9.16 -21.27
C GLY A 38 -6.28 9.13 -20.23
N GLU A 39 -7.53 8.90 -20.66
CA GLU A 39 -8.68 8.82 -19.75
C GLU A 39 -8.49 7.76 -18.67
N SER A 40 -8.00 6.58 -19.04
CA SER A 40 -7.68 5.52 -18.08
C SER A 40 -6.58 5.93 -17.10
N ASP A 41 -5.50 6.55 -17.59
CA ASP A 41 -4.39 6.99 -16.73
C ASP A 41 -4.80 8.11 -15.77
N GLY A 42 -5.64 9.05 -16.23
CA GLY A 42 -6.20 10.11 -15.41
C GLY A 42 -7.17 9.58 -14.36
N ALA A 43 -8.02 8.62 -14.72
CA ALA A 43 -8.92 7.95 -13.77
C ALA A 43 -8.14 7.11 -12.73
N ALA A 44 -6.93 6.64 -13.08
CA ALA A 44 -6.03 5.98 -12.16
C ALA A 44 -5.22 6.95 -11.27
N GLY A 45 -5.16 8.24 -11.62
CA GLY A 45 -4.45 9.28 -10.87
C GLY A 45 -2.93 9.21 -10.97
N TYR A 46 -2.39 8.66 -12.06
CA TYR A 46 -0.94 8.59 -12.26
C TYR A 46 -0.33 9.99 -12.44
N GLU A 47 0.90 10.20 -11.97
CA GLU A 47 1.63 11.43 -12.27
C GLU A 47 1.85 11.54 -13.79
N PRO A 48 1.41 12.64 -14.43
CA PRO A 48 1.26 12.68 -15.88
C PRO A 48 2.59 12.64 -16.64
N GLN A 49 3.64 13.31 -16.13
CA GLN A 49 4.92 13.40 -16.84
C GLN A 49 5.61 12.04 -16.90
N GLN A 50 5.75 11.38 -15.76
CA GLN A 50 6.34 10.06 -15.62
C GLN A 50 5.52 9.00 -16.37
N ARG A 51 4.19 9.07 -16.27
CA ARG A 51 3.31 8.09 -16.94
C ARG A 51 3.40 8.18 -18.46
N PHE A 52 3.32 9.39 -19.02
CA PHE A 52 3.45 9.57 -20.46
C PHE A 52 4.85 9.19 -20.97
N ALA A 53 5.90 9.57 -20.23
CA ALA A 53 7.27 9.19 -20.58
C ALA A 53 7.46 7.67 -20.61
N ALA A 54 6.82 6.93 -19.69
CA ALA A 54 6.83 5.47 -19.70
C ALA A 54 6.15 4.89 -20.95
N HIS A 55 5.00 5.44 -21.37
CA HIS A 55 4.34 5.05 -22.62
C HIS A 55 5.21 5.31 -23.85
N ALA A 56 5.83 6.49 -23.93
CA ALA A 56 6.76 6.84 -25.02
C ALA A 56 7.92 5.84 -25.12
N LYS A 57 8.52 5.50 -23.97
CA LYS A 57 9.58 4.50 -23.91
C LYS A 57 9.09 3.10 -24.33
N SER A 58 7.88 2.70 -23.94
CA SER A 58 7.31 1.40 -24.33
C SER A 58 7.03 1.28 -25.83
N CYS A 59 6.69 2.39 -26.50
CA CYS A 59 6.35 2.41 -27.93
C CYS A 59 7.55 2.72 -28.86
N GLU A 60 8.65 3.25 -28.34
CA GLU A 60 9.89 3.52 -29.10
C GLU A 60 10.42 2.27 -29.84
N ARG A 61 10.34 1.09 -29.20
CA ARG A 61 10.79 -0.20 -29.79
C ARG A 61 10.07 -0.61 -31.08
N VAL A 62 8.86 -0.07 -31.30
CA VAL A 62 8.07 -0.24 -32.53
C VAL A 62 7.97 1.05 -33.35
N LYS A 63 8.79 2.05 -33.00
CA LYS A 63 8.91 3.35 -33.70
C LYS A 63 7.59 4.13 -33.78
N ILE A 64 6.71 3.93 -32.80
CA ILE A 64 5.48 4.71 -32.65
C ILE A 64 5.75 5.85 -31.68
N VAL A 65 5.39 7.07 -32.09
CA VAL A 65 5.50 8.28 -31.28
C VAL A 65 4.11 8.57 -30.69
N PRO A 66 3.92 8.50 -29.37
CA PRO A 66 2.63 8.83 -28.75
C PRO A 66 2.23 10.29 -28.95
N ASP A 67 0.93 10.54 -29.09
CA ASP A 67 0.39 11.91 -29.12
C ASP A 67 0.12 12.41 -27.69
N GLN A 68 1.02 13.25 -27.19
CA GLN A 68 0.91 13.81 -25.84
C GLN A 68 -0.32 14.70 -25.67
N THR A 69 -0.72 15.43 -26.72
CA THR A 69 -1.82 16.38 -26.63
C THR A 69 -3.15 15.64 -26.50
N ILE A 70 -3.36 14.63 -27.34
CA ILE A 70 -4.56 13.80 -27.32
C ILE A 70 -4.62 12.95 -26.03
N TRP A 71 -3.47 12.41 -25.60
CA TRP A 71 -3.38 11.71 -24.32
C TRP A 71 -3.74 12.62 -23.15
N PHE A 72 -3.21 13.85 -23.11
CA PHE A 72 -3.49 14.77 -22.00
C PHE A 72 -4.96 15.23 -21.97
N GLN A 73 -5.62 15.40 -23.12
CA GLN A 73 -7.06 15.68 -23.18
C GLN A 73 -7.89 14.53 -22.58
N GLY A 74 -7.52 13.29 -22.90
CA GLY A 74 -8.08 12.10 -22.27
C GLY A 74 -7.84 12.11 -20.77
N TYR A 75 -6.60 12.35 -20.35
CA TYR A 75 -6.17 12.39 -18.96
C TYR A 75 -7.00 13.37 -18.11
N GLN A 76 -7.22 14.59 -18.61
CA GLN A 76 -8.08 15.57 -17.95
C GLN A 76 -9.52 15.08 -17.80
N THR A 77 -10.05 14.33 -18.78
CA THR A 77 -11.38 13.70 -18.69
C THR A 77 -11.40 12.62 -17.61
N GLY A 78 -10.35 11.81 -17.53
CA GLY A 78 -10.19 10.78 -16.49
C GLY A 78 -10.11 11.35 -15.08
N LEU A 79 -9.42 12.49 -14.92
CA LEU A 79 -9.30 13.17 -13.63
C LEU A 79 -10.64 13.55 -13.02
N VAL A 80 -11.68 13.81 -13.82
CA VAL A 80 -13.03 14.10 -13.28
C VAL A 80 -13.55 12.93 -12.43
N ARG A 81 -13.21 11.68 -12.79
CA ARG A 81 -13.59 10.49 -12.02
C ARG A 81 -12.67 10.27 -10.81
N TYR A 82 -11.39 10.57 -10.96
CA TYR A 82 -10.41 10.41 -9.89
C TYR A 82 -10.55 11.47 -8.79
N CYS A 83 -10.80 12.73 -9.16
CA CYS A 83 -10.81 13.88 -8.28
C CYS A 83 -12.17 14.09 -7.63
N THR A 84 -12.60 13.07 -6.89
CA THR A 84 -13.82 13.12 -6.08
C THR A 84 -13.48 12.94 -4.60
N PRO A 85 -14.31 13.44 -3.68
CA PRO A 85 -14.10 13.24 -2.25
C PRO A 85 -13.98 11.75 -1.86
N LEU A 86 -14.86 10.90 -2.41
CA LEU A 86 -14.86 9.47 -2.13
C LEU A 86 -13.65 8.73 -2.73
N SER A 87 -13.20 9.13 -3.92
CA SER A 87 -11.96 8.60 -4.48
C SER A 87 -10.76 8.99 -3.61
N GLY A 88 -10.72 10.24 -3.13
CA GLY A 88 -9.71 10.67 -2.14
C GLY A 88 -9.69 9.76 -0.92
N LEU A 89 -10.86 9.54 -0.30
CA LEU A 89 -10.99 8.62 0.85
C LEU A 89 -10.43 7.23 0.53
N ALA A 90 -10.87 6.61 -0.56
CA ALA A 90 -10.40 5.29 -0.95
C ALA A 90 -8.88 5.24 -1.19
N ARG A 91 -8.29 6.30 -1.75
CA ARG A 91 -6.83 6.40 -1.96
C ARG A 91 -6.06 6.55 -0.65
N GLY A 92 -6.57 7.33 0.28
CA GLY A 92 -6.00 7.46 1.62
C GLY A 92 -6.04 6.13 2.38
N GLN A 93 -7.18 5.43 2.34
CA GLN A 93 -7.35 4.11 2.96
C GLN A 93 -6.43 3.04 2.39
N ALA A 94 -6.11 3.14 1.09
CA ALA A 94 -5.18 2.25 0.42
C ALA A 94 -3.70 2.54 0.74
N GLY A 95 -3.38 3.54 1.59
CA GLY A 95 -2.01 3.94 1.87
C GLY A 95 -1.25 4.49 0.67
N SER A 96 -1.98 4.85 -0.40
CA SER A 96 -1.36 5.32 -1.65
C SER A 96 -0.97 6.79 -1.55
N GLY A 97 0.14 7.17 -2.18
CA GLY A 97 0.49 8.57 -2.34
C GLY A 97 -0.49 9.32 -3.25
N TYR A 98 -0.50 10.65 -3.14
CA TYR A 98 -1.26 11.53 -4.03
C TYR A 98 -0.31 12.40 -4.87
N ALA A 99 -0.46 12.32 -6.20
CA ALA A 99 0.42 13.00 -7.15
C ALA A 99 0.06 14.49 -7.37
N ASN A 100 -0.80 15.09 -6.56
CA ASN A 100 -1.25 16.49 -6.71
C ASN A 100 -1.87 16.80 -8.08
N VAL A 101 -2.60 15.84 -8.64
CA VAL A 101 -3.13 15.90 -10.01
C VAL A 101 -4.51 16.54 -10.12
N CYS A 102 -5.21 16.76 -9.00
CA CYS A 102 -6.55 17.33 -9.04
C CYS A 102 -6.55 18.82 -9.31
N PRO A 103 -7.46 19.30 -10.18
CA PRO A 103 -7.58 20.72 -10.45
C PRO A 103 -8.11 21.46 -9.20
N PRO A 104 -7.85 22.78 -9.07
CA PRO A 104 -8.14 23.54 -7.84
C PRO A 104 -9.57 23.40 -7.31
N GLU A 105 -10.55 23.35 -8.20
CA GLU A 105 -11.97 23.22 -7.88
C GLU A 105 -12.35 21.87 -7.24
N ALA A 106 -11.61 20.80 -7.55
CA ALA A 106 -11.86 19.44 -7.07
C ALA A 106 -10.90 19.01 -5.96
N ALA A 107 -9.73 19.65 -5.89
CA ALA A 107 -8.65 19.30 -4.97
C ALA A 107 -9.09 19.35 -3.50
N SER A 108 -9.88 20.34 -3.10
CA SER A 108 -10.32 20.48 -1.70
C SER A 108 -11.17 19.27 -1.24
N GLY A 109 -12.12 18.83 -2.07
CA GLY A 109 -12.96 17.67 -1.80
C GLY A 109 -12.16 16.39 -1.73
N PHE A 110 -11.30 16.16 -2.73
CA PHE A 110 -10.40 15.01 -2.77
C PHE A 110 -9.51 14.95 -1.53
N LEU A 111 -8.86 16.06 -1.15
CA LEU A 111 -7.93 16.12 -0.04
C LEU A 111 -8.60 15.88 1.32
N ARG A 112 -9.86 16.31 1.51
CA ARG A 112 -10.60 15.97 2.74
C ARG A 112 -10.74 14.45 2.89
N GLY A 113 -11.20 13.78 1.83
CA GLY A 113 -11.30 12.32 1.84
C GLY A 113 -9.94 11.67 2.02
N PHE A 114 -8.95 12.09 1.25
CA PHE A 114 -7.59 11.55 1.30
C PHE A 114 -6.99 11.62 2.70
N ASN A 115 -7.03 12.78 3.35
CA ASN A 115 -6.47 12.94 4.69
C ASN A 115 -7.19 12.07 5.72
N LEU A 116 -8.52 11.96 5.62
CA LEU A 116 -9.30 11.09 6.51
C LEU A 116 -8.96 9.61 6.33
N GLY A 117 -8.90 9.15 5.07
CA GLY A 117 -8.50 7.78 4.74
C GLY A 117 -7.07 7.47 5.16
N SER A 118 -6.14 8.40 4.94
CA SER A 118 -4.73 8.23 5.36
C SER A 118 -4.59 8.19 6.89
N LYS A 119 -5.40 8.97 7.63
CA LYS A 119 -5.44 8.89 9.09
C LYS A 119 -5.91 7.51 9.55
N GLN A 120 -6.98 6.99 8.96
CA GLN A 120 -7.48 5.65 9.25
C GLN A 120 -6.41 4.57 8.96
N HIS A 121 -5.79 4.64 7.79
CA HIS A 121 -4.74 3.72 7.37
C HIS A 121 -3.55 3.73 8.35
N GLY A 122 -3.06 4.92 8.73
CA GLY A 122 -1.93 5.05 9.66
C GLY A 122 -2.22 4.48 11.06
N LEU A 123 -3.47 4.60 11.55
CA LEU A 123 -3.88 3.97 12.80
C LEU A 123 -3.92 2.44 12.69
N GLN A 124 -4.42 1.91 11.57
CA GLN A 124 -4.43 0.46 11.30
C GLN A 124 -3.00 -0.12 11.19
N GLU A 125 -2.09 0.58 10.50
CA GLU A 125 -0.68 0.20 10.42
C GLU A 125 -0.01 0.21 11.80
N ARG A 126 -0.28 1.25 12.62
CA ARG A 126 0.24 1.33 14.00
C ARG A 126 -0.25 0.16 14.85
N LEU A 127 -1.53 -0.17 14.78
CA LEU A 127 -2.09 -1.32 15.51
C LEU A 127 -1.43 -2.64 15.08
N THR A 128 -1.27 -2.84 13.77
CA THR A 128 -0.61 -4.02 13.20
C THR A 128 0.85 -4.12 13.67
N SER A 129 1.58 -3.00 13.68
CA SER A 129 2.95 -2.94 14.19
C SER A 129 3.04 -3.30 15.67
N MET A 130 2.12 -2.80 16.50
CA MET A 130 2.06 -3.12 17.94
C MET A 130 1.74 -4.58 18.18
N GLN A 131 0.85 -5.18 17.38
CA GLN A 131 0.54 -6.62 17.47
C GLN A 131 1.76 -7.48 17.14
N ASN A 132 2.52 -7.11 16.11
CA ASN A 132 3.75 -7.81 15.74
C ASN A 132 4.82 -7.69 16.84
N ASP A 133 5.00 -6.50 17.42
CA ASP A 133 5.95 -6.28 18.52
C ASP A 133 5.57 -7.09 19.77
N TYR A 134 4.29 -7.03 20.14
CA TYR A 134 3.75 -7.85 21.23
C TYR A 134 4.01 -9.35 21.02
N SER A 135 3.74 -9.88 19.81
CA SER A 135 3.95 -11.29 19.49
C SER A 135 5.44 -11.67 19.46
N SER A 136 6.32 -10.77 19.02
CA SER A 136 7.76 -10.98 19.06
C SER A 136 8.27 -11.08 20.50
N LYS A 137 7.78 -10.23 21.40
CA LYS A 137 8.14 -10.27 22.83
C LYS A 137 7.62 -11.53 23.52
N GLU A 138 6.41 -11.96 23.20
CA GLU A 138 5.86 -13.24 23.68
C GLU A 138 6.77 -14.42 23.28
N THR A 139 7.21 -14.44 22.03
CA THR A 139 8.16 -15.47 21.54
C THR A 139 9.50 -15.39 22.28
N GLU A 140 10.03 -14.19 22.54
CA GLU A 140 11.28 -14.01 23.30
C GLU A 140 11.15 -14.51 24.75
N ILE A 141 10.01 -14.25 25.40
CA ILE A 141 9.72 -14.77 26.75
C ILE A 141 9.71 -16.30 26.76
N ASP A 142 9.07 -16.94 25.77
CA ASP A 142 9.02 -18.40 25.68
C ASP A 142 10.43 -18.99 25.52
N GLU A 143 11.27 -18.41 24.65
CA GLU A 143 12.65 -18.83 24.48
C GLU A 143 13.50 -18.65 25.75
N LEU A 144 13.34 -17.54 26.45
CA LEU A 144 14.04 -17.26 27.71
C LEU A 144 13.56 -18.19 28.82
N SER A 145 12.26 -18.50 28.86
CA SER A 145 11.67 -19.44 29.80
C SER A 145 12.19 -20.86 29.60
N ASP A 146 12.40 -21.28 28.35
CA ASP A 146 13.04 -22.55 28.03
C ASP A 146 14.51 -22.58 28.47
N LYS A 147 15.28 -21.53 28.15
CA LYS A 147 16.68 -21.40 28.62
C LYS A 147 16.78 -21.42 30.14
N LEU A 148 15.81 -20.83 30.84
CA LEU A 148 15.76 -20.79 32.31
C LEU A 148 15.60 -22.19 32.93
N LYS A 149 15.03 -23.17 32.22
CA LYS A 149 14.90 -24.56 32.71
C LYS A 149 16.27 -25.21 32.90
N ASP A 150 17.21 -24.94 31.99
CA ASP A 150 18.55 -25.54 31.97
C ASP A 150 19.65 -24.62 32.53
N ALA A 151 19.31 -23.39 32.93
CA ALA A 151 20.27 -22.37 33.38
C ALA A 151 20.86 -22.66 34.77
N LYS A 152 22.17 -22.43 34.91
CA LYS A 152 22.91 -22.46 36.19
C LYS A 152 22.52 -21.28 37.07
N ASP A 153 22.62 -21.44 38.39
CA ASP A 153 22.16 -20.44 39.38
C ASP A 153 22.63 -19.00 39.12
N GLY A 154 23.86 -18.80 38.63
CA GLY A 154 24.40 -17.48 38.29
C GLY A 154 23.64 -16.77 37.15
N ASP A 155 23.15 -17.52 36.17
CA ASP A 155 22.52 -16.99 34.95
C ASP A 155 20.99 -16.80 35.13
N ARG A 156 20.39 -17.49 36.12
CA ARG A 156 18.92 -17.45 36.37
C ARG A 156 18.40 -16.06 36.70
N SER A 157 19.19 -15.26 37.41
CA SER A 157 18.79 -13.90 37.82
C SER A 157 18.72 -12.93 36.63
N GLU A 158 19.60 -13.11 35.65
CA GLU A 158 19.59 -12.30 34.42
C GLU A 158 18.41 -12.66 33.52
N LEU A 159 18.19 -13.96 33.27
CA LEU A 159 17.06 -14.44 32.46
C LEU A 159 15.71 -14.00 33.04
N ARG A 160 15.53 -14.07 34.37
CA ARG A 160 14.29 -13.62 35.02
C ARG A 160 14.04 -12.12 34.88
N ARG A 161 15.09 -11.30 35.08
CA ARG A 161 14.98 -9.84 34.88
C ARG A 161 14.58 -9.51 33.45
N ARG A 162 15.18 -10.19 32.47
CA ARG A 162 14.82 -10.00 31.06
C ARG A 162 13.37 -10.38 30.76
N ILE A 163 12.87 -11.46 31.35
CA ILE A 163 11.45 -11.84 31.21
C ILE A 163 10.54 -10.77 31.84
N GLU A 164 10.83 -10.32 33.06
CA GLU A 164 10.07 -9.25 33.73
C GLU A 164 10.05 -7.97 32.88
N ASP A 165 11.20 -7.54 32.33
CA ASP A 165 11.28 -6.37 31.45
C ASP A 165 10.39 -6.52 30.20
N LEU A 166 10.35 -7.70 29.59
CA LEU A 166 9.52 -7.97 28.41
C LEU A 166 8.02 -8.01 28.76
N GLU A 167 7.66 -8.55 29.93
CA GLU A 167 6.29 -8.56 30.43
C GLU A 167 5.76 -7.14 30.68
N ASP A 168 6.60 -6.27 31.26
CA ASP A 168 6.30 -4.85 31.47
C ASP A 168 6.12 -4.12 30.12
N ASP A 169 7.02 -4.32 29.16
CA ASP A 169 6.89 -3.79 27.80
C ASP A 169 5.56 -4.24 27.13
N MET A 170 5.22 -5.52 27.26
CA MET A 170 3.97 -6.06 26.70
C MET A 170 2.73 -5.46 27.36
N HIS A 171 2.77 -5.17 28.66
CA HIS A 171 1.69 -4.48 29.35
C HIS A 171 1.50 -3.06 28.81
N ASP A 172 2.59 -2.33 28.57
CA ASP A 172 2.55 -0.98 28.00
C ASP A 172 2.05 -0.99 26.55
N ILE A 173 2.51 -1.92 25.72
CA ILE A 173 1.99 -2.10 24.35
C ILE A 173 0.47 -2.35 24.36
N ARG A 174 -0.03 -3.21 25.26
CA ARG A 174 -1.47 -3.47 25.37
C ARG A 174 -2.26 -2.23 25.78
N ARG A 175 -1.68 -1.32 26.56
CA ARG A 175 -2.31 -0.04 26.89
C ARG A 175 -2.40 0.84 25.65
N ASP A 176 -1.28 1.02 24.95
CA ASP A 176 -1.22 1.84 23.75
C ASP A 176 -2.12 1.31 22.62
N GLN A 177 -2.26 -0.02 22.49
CA GLN A 177 -3.19 -0.65 21.56
C GLN A 177 -4.63 -0.22 21.82
N ARG A 178 -5.05 -0.10 23.08
CA ARG A 178 -6.41 0.36 23.42
C ARG A 178 -6.60 1.82 23.01
N ASP A 179 -5.64 2.67 23.34
CA ASP A 179 -5.70 4.10 23.00
C ASP A 179 -5.76 4.31 21.46
N VAL A 180 -4.96 3.55 20.70
CA VAL A 180 -4.98 3.57 19.22
C VAL A 180 -6.28 2.99 18.66
N GLN A 181 -6.84 1.95 19.28
CA GLN A 181 -8.13 1.39 18.87
C GLN A 181 -9.26 2.40 19.07
N ASP A 182 -9.29 3.08 20.21
CA ASP A 182 -10.28 4.14 20.49
C ASP A 182 -10.16 5.29 19.49
N ASP A 183 -8.94 5.67 19.09
CA ASP A 183 -8.69 6.65 18.03
C ASP A 183 -9.22 6.17 16.67
N LEU A 184 -8.99 4.90 16.34
CA LEU A 184 -9.42 4.28 15.09
C LEU A 184 -10.94 4.21 15.01
N ASP A 185 -11.62 3.88 16.11
CA ASP A 185 -13.07 3.82 16.17
C ASP A 185 -13.71 5.18 15.91
N ARG A 186 -13.17 6.26 16.51
CA ARG A 186 -13.61 7.64 16.21
C ARG A 186 -13.40 8.01 14.74
N VAL A 187 -12.27 7.61 14.16
CA VAL A 187 -12.01 7.86 12.72
C VAL A 187 -12.93 7.02 11.84
N ASN A 188 -13.30 5.80 12.24
CA ASN A 188 -14.25 4.99 11.51
C ASN A 188 -15.64 5.66 11.46
N GLU A 189 -16.09 6.25 12.56
CA GLU A 189 -17.32 7.05 12.61
C GLU A 189 -17.26 8.24 11.65
N ASP A 190 -16.15 8.99 11.64
CA ASP A 190 -15.91 10.09 10.70
C ASP A 190 -15.94 9.62 9.24
N VAL A 191 -15.32 8.46 8.94
CA VAL A 191 -15.30 7.84 7.61
C VAL A 191 -16.69 7.46 7.16
N GLU A 192 -17.47 6.80 8.01
CA GLU A 192 -18.85 6.44 7.72
C GLU A 192 -19.72 7.66 7.46
N TRP A 193 -19.58 8.70 8.28
CA TRP A 193 -20.29 9.95 8.09
C TRP A 193 -19.91 10.60 6.76
N PHE A 194 -18.62 10.63 6.42
CA PHE A 194 -18.12 11.22 5.18
C PHE A 194 -18.60 10.47 3.94
N GLN A 195 -18.66 9.13 4.00
CA GLN A 195 -19.21 8.32 2.91
C GLN A 195 -20.67 8.65 2.61
N ARG A 196 -21.45 8.99 3.65
CA ARG A 196 -22.85 9.44 3.52
C ARG A 196 -22.96 10.91 3.10
N ASN A 197 -21.96 11.73 3.39
CA ASN A 197 -21.97 13.19 3.18
C ASN A 197 -20.71 13.70 2.46
N PRO A 198 -20.34 13.17 1.27
CA PRO A 198 -19.03 13.42 0.66
C PRO A 198 -18.81 14.88 0.22
N SER A 199 -19.89 15.63 0.00
CA SER A 199 -19.84 17.04 -0.37
C SER A 199 -19.81 17.98 0.83
N ALA A 200 -20.11 17.50 2.03
CA ALA A 200 -20.13 18.31 3.23
C ALA A 200 -18.72 18.53 3.79
N GLU A 201 -18.56 19.58 4.58
CA GLU A 201 -17.39 19.74 5.45
C GLU A 201 -17.53 18.77 6.62
N LEU A 202 -16.43 18.10 7.00
CA LEU A 202 -16.44 17.20 8.15
C LEU A 202 -16.92 17.97 9.40
N PRO A 203 -17.84 17.41 10.19
CA PRO A 203 -18.22 18.01 11.46
C PRO A 203 -16.97 18.11 12.35
N ALA A 204 -16.99 19.05 13.29
CA ALA A 204 -15.92 19.12 14.29
C ALA A 204 -15.79 17.76 14.99
N PRO A 205 -14.57 17.27 15.26
CA PRO A 205 -14.38 15.96 15.89
C PRO A 205 -15.16 15.85 17.21
N GLY A 206 -15.95 14.79 17.38
CA GLY A 206 -16.65 14.48 18.63
C GLY A 206 -18.11 14.97 18.75
N TYR A 207 -18.90 14.89 17.67
CA TYR A 207 -20.36 15.06 17.71
C TYR A 207 -21.09 13.83 17.18
#